data_AF-A0A2Y9C6N5-F1
#
_entry.id   AF-A0A2Y9C6N5-F1
#
_cell.length_a   1.000
_cell.length_b   1.000
_cell.length_c   1.000
_cell.angle_alpha   90.00
_cell.angle_beta   90.00
_cell.angle_gamma   90.00
#
_symmetry.space_group_name_H-M   'P 1'
#
loop_
_entity.id
_entity.type
_entity.pdbx_description
1 polymer ?
#
loop_
_entity_poly.entity_id
_entity_poly.type
_entity_poly.pdbx_seq_one_letter_code
_entity_poly.pdbx_strand_id
1 'polypeptide(L)'
;MNRKIGMFSCVINLISIIGFALSMLIGFNCGSYFCSMFIAFSFVIMMWAYAYFSEIKCKLSGYISAGFATVYATIILLVYFAQLTTVRLNDLTQQAVKLLDFQQFGLFFNYDLLGYALMALATFFAGLAINAHSKVDKWLKYLLIIHGAFFISCLIMPMLGLFKADSPSWIGVAVLEFWCLYFCPISILSFLHFSKCKE
;
A
#
# COMPACT_ATOMS: atom_id res chain seq x y z
N MET A 1 -6.75 19.27 15.70
CA MET A 1 -7.58 18.53 14.72
C MET A 1 -6.73 17.67 13.77
N ASN A 2 -5.67 18.22 13.18
CA ASN A 2 -4.83 17.55 12.17
C ASN A 2 -4.16 16.29 12.70
N ARG A 3 -3.79 16.28 13.99
CA ARG A 3 -3.21 15.08 14.62
C ARG A 3 -4.16 13.89 14.59
N LYS A 4 -5.44 14.13 14.87
CA LYS A 4 -6.48 13.09 14.87
C LYS A 4 -6.67 12.50 13.48
N ILE A 5 -6.57 13.32 12.42
CA ILE A 5 -6.65 12.85 11.02
C ILE A 5 -5.53 11.84 10.74
N GLY A 6 -4.29 12.17 11.09
CA GLY A 6 -3.16 11.25 10.97
C GLY A 6 -3.39 9.96 11.76
N MET A 7 -3.79 10.06 13.03
CA MET A 7 -4.07 8.90 13.88
C MET A 7 -5.19 8.00 13.31
N PHE A 8 -6.31 8.58 12.86
CA PHE A 8 -7.42 7.80 12.28
C PHE A 8 -7.01 7.10 10.99
N SER A 9 -6.19 7.74 10.16
CA SER A 9 -5.65 7.08 8.97
C SER A 9 -4.86 5.82 9.31
N CYS A 10 -4.04 5.86 10.36
CA CYS A 10 -3.30 4.67 10.83
C CYS A 10 -4.22 3.55 11.33
N VAL A 11 -5.30 3.89 12.04
CA VAL A 11 -6.29 2.91 12.53
C VAL A 11 -7.03 2.27 11.36
N ILE A 12 -7.52 3.08 10.41
CA ILE A 12 -8.19 2.58 9.21
C ILE A 12 -7.23 1.69 8.41
N ASN A 13 -5.98 2.10 8.24
CA ASN A 13 -4.97 1.30 7.53
C ASN A 13 -4.75 -0.05 8.22
N LEU A 14 -4.57 -0.07 9.54
CA LEU A 14 -4.36 -1.31 10.29
C LEU A 14 -5.56 -2.26 10.20
N ILE A 15 -6.78 -1.76 10.38
CA ILE A 15 -8.00 -2.57 10.24
C ILE A 15 -8.13 -3.11 8.82
N SER A 16 -7.79 -2.30 7.82
CA SER A 16 -7.88 -2.71 6.41
C SER A 16 -6.82 -3.75 6.05
N ILE A 17 -5.60 -3.65 6.57
CA ILE A 17 -4.55 -4.67 6.43
C ILE A 17 -5.00 -5.99 7.05
N ILE A 18 -5.54 -5.96 8.27
CA ILE A 18 -6.04 -7.17 8.94
C ILE A 18 -7.22 -7.77 8.17
N GLY A 19 -8.15 -6.94 7.71
CA GLY A 19 -9.29 -7.39 6.89
C GLY A 19 -8.86 -7.99 5.56
N PHE A 20 -7.85 -7.41 4.91
CA PHE A 20 -7.25 -7.95 3.70
C PHE A 20 -6.61 -9.31 3.97
N ALA A 21 -5.77 -9.43 5.00
CA ALA A 21 -5.09 -10.67 5.35
C ALA A 21 -6.09 -11.81 5.66
N LEU A 22 -7.08 -11.53 6.52
CA LEU A 22 -8.12 -12.51 6.83
C LEU A 22 -8.91 -12.93 5.60
N SER A 23 -9.23 -11.98 4.70
CA SER A 23 -9.93 -12.28 3.44
C SER A 23 -9.09 -13.18 2.52
N MET A 24 -7.78 -12.96 2.44
CA MET A 24 -6.85 -13.80 1.68
C MET A 24 -6.79 -15.23 2.24
N LEU A 25 -6.68 -15.39 3.55
CA LEU A 25 -6.56 -16.70 4.21
C LEU A 25 -7.81 -17.57 4.03
N ILE A 26 -9.00 -16.97 3.93
CA ILE A 26 -10.27 -17.70 3.71
C ILE A 26 -10.67 -17.77 2.22
N GLY A 27 -9.86 -17.24 1.30
CA GLY A 27 -10.15 -17.23 -0.14
C GLY A 27 -11.26 -16.27 -0.58
N PHE A 28 -11.56 -15.22 0.21
CA PHE A 28 -12.60 -14.25 -0.07
C PHE A 28 -12.07 -13.05 -0.87
N ASN A 29 -11.89 -13.24 -2.19
CA ASN A 29 -11.31 -12.23 -3.09
C ASN A 29 -12.01 -10.84 -3.04
N CYS A 30 -13.34 -10.82 -2.93
CA CYS A 30 -14.07 -9.54 -2.83
C CYS A 30 -13.69 -8.75 -1.58
N GLY A 31 -13.50 -9.44 -0.45
CA GLY A 31 -13.04 -8.82 0.79
C GLY A 31 -11.64 -8.26 0.64
N SER A 32 -10.73 -9.03 0.03
CA SER A 32 -9.36 -8.59 -0.25
C SER A 32 -9.36 -7.31 -1.09
N TYR A 33 -10.06 -7.27 -2.24
CA TYR A 33 -10.10 -6.09 -3.09
C TYR A 33 -10.71 -4.87 -2.39
N PHE A 34 -11.78 -5.06 -1.63
CA PHE A 34 -12.42 -3.98 -0.88
C PHE A 34 -11.50 -3.42 0.20
N CYS A 35 -10.87 -4.28 1.00
CA CYS A 35 -9.91 -3.87 2.02
C CYS A 35 -8.71 -3.13 1.40
N SER A 36 -8.20 -3.58 0.25
CA SER A 36 -7.11 -2.89 -0.45
C SER A 36 -7.44 -1.45 -0.84
N MET A 37 -8.69 -1.15 -1.20
CA MET A 37 -9.11 0.23 -1.47
C MET A 37 -8.99 1.12 -0.23
N PHE A 38 -9.37 0.61 0.95
CA PHE A 38 -9.25 1.35 2.22
C PHE A 38 -7.79 1.48 2.70
N ILE A 39 -6.94 0.49 2.40
CA ILE A 39 -5.48 0.64 2.55
C ILE A 39 -5.01 1.84 1.72
N ALA A 40 -5.39 1.91 0.43
CA ALA A 40 -4.99 3.01 -0.44
C ALA A 40 -5.47 4.39 0.05
N PHE A 41 -6.74 4.52 0.45
CA PHE A 41 -7.29 5.77 0.97
C PHE A 41 -6.58 6.24 2.24
N SER A 42 -6.41 5.32 3.20
CA SER A 42 -5.80 5.63 4.48
C SER A 42 -4.29 5.91 4.35
N PHE A 43 -3.60 5.21 3.46
CA PHE A 43 -2.18 5.43 3.15
C PHE A 43 -1.90 6.84 2.63
N VAL A 44 -2.72 7.36 1.71
CA VAL A 44 -2.57 8.74 1.20
C VAL A 44 -2.66 9.76 2.33
N ILE A 45 -3.66 9.63 3.20
CA ILE A 45 -3.84 10.53 4.34
C ILE A 45 -2.64 10.44 5.29
N MET A 46 -2.12 9.23 5.51
CA MET A 46 -0.95 8.99 6.35
C MET A 46 0.31 9.68 5.78
N MET A 47 0.54 9.62 4.46
CA MET A 47 1.68 10.31 3.83
C MET A 47 1.54 11.83 3.87
N TRP A 48 0.33 12.38 3.68
CA TRP A 48 0.07 13.81 3.88
C TRP A 48 0.27 14.23 5.34
N ALA A 49 -0.09 13.39 6.31
CA ALA A 49 0.16 13.67 7.72
C ALA A 49 1.67 13.71 8.02
N TYR A 50 2.47 12.80 7.45
CA TYR A 50 3.93 12.89 7.54
C TYR A 50 4.47 14.21 6.96
N ALA A 51 3.99 14.61 5.79
CA ALA A 51 4.37 15.89 5.18
C ALA A 51 3.97 17.08 6.06
N TYR A 52 2.79 17.04 6.67
CA TYR A 52 2.31 18.11 7.53
C TYR A 52 3.18 18.26 8.78
N PHE A 53 3.47 17.15 9.48
CA PHE A 53 4.22 17.14 10.74
C PHE A 53 5.74 17.12 10.59
N SER A 54 6.29 17.02 9.37
CA SER A 54 7.73 17.07 9.15
C SER A 54 8.32 18.45 9.46
N GLU A 55 9.59 18.51 9.83
CA GLU A 55 10.31 19.78 9.92
C GLU A 55 10.45 20.45 8.55
N ILE A 56 10.69 21.77 8.54
CA ILE A 56 10.86 22.57 7.33
C ILE A 56 11.94 21.99 6.42
N LYS A 57 13.10 21.60 6.99
CA LYS A 57 14.22 21.02 6.22
C LYS A 57 13.90 19.66 5.57
N CYS A 58 12.87 18.96 6.06
CA CYS A 58 12.44 17.65 5.57
C CYS A 58 11.11 17.71 4.79
N LYS A 59 10.55 18.91 4.61
CA LYS A 59 9.20 19.12 4.07
C LYS A 59 9.07 18.65 2.62
N LEU A 60 10.10 18.86 1.81
CA LEU A 60 10.15 18.38 0.44
C LEU A 60 9.99 16.85 0.35
N SER A 61 10.69 16.10 1.20
CA SER A 61 10.54 14.63 1.26
C SER A 61 9.10 14.23 1.60
N GLY A 62 8.46 14.94 2.53
CA GLY A 62 7.04 14.75 2.83
C GLY A 62 6.13 14.95 1.62
N TYR A 63 6.32 16.04 0.86
CA TYR A 63 5.51 16.30 -0.34
C TYR A 63 5.76 15.28 -1.46
N ILE A 64 7.00 14.86 -1.67
CA ILE A 64 7.33 13.81 -2.65
C ILE A 64 6.63 12.49 -2.24
N SER A 65 6.67 12.15 -0.95
CA SER A 65 5.98 10.98 -0.41
C SER A 65 4.47 11.02 -0.69
N ALA A 66 3.81 12.14 -0.36
CA ALA A 66 2.39 12.32 -0.60
C ALA A 66 2.02 12.29 -2.09
N GLY A 67 2.88 12.84 -2.96
CA GLY A 67 2.73 12.77 -4.41
C GLY A 67 2.72 11.33 -4.91
N PHE A 68 3.75 10.54 -4.58
CA PHE A 68 3.80 9.13 -4.96
C PHE A 68 2.64 8.31 -4.40
N ALA A 69 2.24 8.58 -3.15
CA ALA A 69 1.10 7.91 -2.53
C ALA A 69 -0.22 8.16 -3.28
N THR A 70 -0.40 9.38 -3.78
CA THR A 70 -1.59 9.76 -4.55
C THR A 70 -1.64 9.01 -5.89
N VAL A 71 -0.49 8.89 -6.58
CA VAL A 71 -0.40 8.12 -7.84
C VAL A 71 -0.62 6.62 -7.56
N TYR A 72 0.00 6.07 -6.51
CA TYR A 72 -0.25 4.71 -6.04
C TYR A 72 -1.74 4.46 -5.84
N ALA A 73 -2.41 5.28 -5.02
CA ALA A 73 -3.82 5.09 -4.72
C ALA A 73 -4.69 5.18 -5.98
N THR A 74 -4.37 6.09 -6.90
CA THR A 74 -5.09 6.23 -8.17
C THR A 74 -5.05 4.93 -8.98
N ILE A 75 -3.86 4.35 -9.18
CA ILE A 75 -3.68 3.10 -9.94
C ILE A 75 -4.42 1.94 -9.25
N ILE A 76 -4.23 1.81 -7.94
CA ILE A 76 -4.79 0.72 -7.14
C ILE A 76 -6.31 0.76 -7.08
N LEU A 77 -6.89 1.94 -6.93
CA LEU A 77 -8.34 2.12 -6.94
C LEU A 77 -8.93 1.76 -8.30
N LEU A 78 -8.27 2.10 -9.41
CA LEU A 78 -8.73 1.69 -10.74
C LEU A 78 -8.77 0.16 -10.88
N VAL A 79 -7.72 -0.54 -10.42
CA VAL A 79 -7.64 -2.00 -10.47
C VAL A 79 -8.73 -2.64 -9.61
N TYR A 80 -8.80 -2.31 -8.33
CA TYR A 80 -9.71 -2.98 -7.40
C TYR A 80 -11.17 -2.56 -7.56
N PHE A 81 -11.45 -1.32 -7.95
CA PHE A 81 -12.81 -0.92 -8.30
C PHE A 81 -13.32 -1.71 -9.50
N ALA A 82 -12.48 -1.91 -10.53
CA ALA A 82 -12.83 -2.73 -11.68
C ALA A 82 -12.99 -4.23 -11.33
N GLN A 83 -12.20 -4.76 -10.38
CA GLN A 83 -12.41 -6.12 -9.86
C GLN A 83 -13.80 -6.28 -9.25
N LEU A 84 -14.20 -5.33 -8.40
CA LEU A 84 -15.48 -5.38 -7.67
C LEU A 84 -16.70 -5.05 -8.52
N THR A 85 -16.50 -4.40 -9.66
CA THR A 85 -17.57 -3.97 -10.57
C THR A 85 -17.53 -4.79 -11.85
N THR A 86 -16.72 -4.38 -12.83
CA THR A 86 -16.71 -4.93 -14.19
C THR A 86 -16.39 -6.42 -14.22
N VAL A 87 -15.31 -6.85 -13.55
CA VAL A 87 -14.83 -8.24 -13.63
C VAL A 87 -15.76 -9.20 -12.90
N ARG A 88 -16.32 -8.78 -11.76
CA ARG A 88 -17.21 -9.63 -10.95
C ARG A 88 -18.64 -9.71 -11.51
N LEU A 89 -19.17 -8.63 -12.09
CA LEU A 89 -20.60 -8.51 -12.40
C LEU A 89 -20.95 -8.78 -13.86
N ASN A 90 -19.96 -8.94 -14.75
CA ASN A 90 -20.21 -9.14 -16.18
C ASN A 90 -19.51 -10.40 -16.70
N ASP A 91 -20.13 -11.02 -17.70
CA ASP A 91 -19.55 -12.12 -18.45
C ASP A 91 -18.54 -11.59 -19.47
N LEU A 92 -17.30 -11.46 -19.02
CA LEU A 92 -16.20 -11.00 -19.87
C LEU A 92 -15.79 -12.07 -20.87
N THR A 93 -15.35 -11.63 -22.06
CA THR A 93 -14.72 -12.53 -23.03
C THR A 93 -13.42 -13.11 -22.45
N GLN A 94 -12.98 -14.28 -22.93
CA GLN A 94 -11.76 -14.91 -22.44
C GLN A 94 -10.52 -14.01 -22.54
N GLN A 95 -10.43 -13.21 -23.60
CA GLN A 95 -9.33 -12.26 -23.77
C GLN A 95 -9.39 -11.14 -22.72
N ALA A 96 -10.58 -10.63 -22.40
CA ALA A 96 -10.76 -9.63 -21.36
C ALA A 96 -10.45 -10.20 -19.97
N VAL A 97 -10.87 -11.43 -19.66
CA VAL A 97 -10.52 -12.12 -18.40
C VAL A 97 -9.01 -12.21 -18.23
N LYS A 98 -8.28 -12.68 -19.26
CA LYS A 98 -6.80 -12.79 -19.20
C LYS A 98 -6.07 -11.48 -18.89
N LEU A 99 -6.66 -10.34 -19.23
CA LEU A 99 -6.05 -9.03 -18.99
C LEU A 99 -6.54 -8.37 -17.70
N LEU A 100 -7.83 -8.50 -17.40
CA LEU A 100 -8.51 -7.73 -16.36
C LEU A 100 -8.71 -8.51 -15.07
N ASP A 101 -8.88 -9.83 -15.11
CA ASP A 101 -8.97 -10.62 -13.88
C ASP A 101 -7.60 -10.65 -13.21
N PHE A 102 -7.55 -10.14 -11.98
CA PHE A 102 -6.33 -10.03 -11.21
C PHE A 102 -5.66 -11.40 -10.98
N GLN A 103 -6.44 -12.47 -10.88
CA GLN A 103 -5.95 -13.82 -10.66
C GLN A 103 -5.19 -14.39 -11.88
N GLN A 104 -5.32 -13.76 -13.05
CA GLN A 104 -4.67 -14.20 -14.29
C GLN A 104 -3.25 -13.63 -14.48
N PHE A 105 -2.75 -12.81 -13.54
CA PHE A 105 -1.44 -12.15 -13.64
C PHE A 105 -1.28 -11.31 -14.92
N GLY A 106 -2.39 -10.76 -15.42
CA GLY A 106 -2.45 -9.95 -16.64
C GLY A 106 -2.14 -8.47 -16.43
N LEU A 107 -2.78 -7.61 -17.24
CA LEU A 107 -2.56 -6.17 -17.22
C LEU A 107 -2.80 -5.55 -15.83
N PHE A 108 -3.90 -5.92 -15.18
CA PHE A 108 -4.25 -5.34 -13.88
C PHE A 108 -3.31 -5.76 -12.75
N PHE A 109 -2.76 -6.98 -12.82
CA PHE A 109 -1.70 -7.40 -11.89
C PHE A 109 -0.41 -6.59 -12.12
N ASN A 110 -0.04 -6.33 -13.37
CA ASN A 110 1.12 -5.48 -13.69
C ASN A 110 0.94 -4.04 -13.19
N TYR A 111 -0.27 -3.48 -13.32
CA TYR A 111 -0.59 -2.16 -12.79
C TYR A 111 -0.57 -2.13 -11.26
N ASP A 112 -1.04 -3.18 -10.60
CA ASP A 112 -0.97 -3.30 -9.14
C ASP A 112 0.49 -3.31 -8.64
N LEU A 113 1.38 -4.07 -9.30
CA LEU A 113 2.82 -4.04 -9.00
C LEU A 113 3.47 -2.68 -9.26
N LEU A 114 3.08 -1.99 -10.34
CA LEU A 114 3.51 -0.61 -10.57
C LEU A 114 3.04 0.30 -9.43
N GLY A 115 1.79 0.15 -8.99
CA GLY A 115 1.27 0.82 -7.80
C GLY A 115 2.16 0.58 -6.58
N TYR A 116 2.48 -0.68 -6.26
CA TYR A 116 3.35 -1.00 -5.13
C TYR A 116 4.78 -0.46 -5.27
N ALA A 117 5.32 -0.37 -6.49
CA ALA A 117 6.59 0.31 -6.71
C ALA A 117 6.50 1.79 -6.29
N LEU A 118 5.43 2.49 -6.67
CA LEU A 118 5.21 3.88 -6.24
C LEU A 118 4.93 3.99 -4.74
N MET A 119 4.25 3.02 -4.14
CA MET A 119 4.09 2.93 -2.68
C MET A 119 5.45 2.81 -1.98
N ALA A 120 6.38 2.01 -2.52
CA ALA A 120 7.74 1.89 -1.98
C ALA A 120 8.51 3.22 -2.04
N LEU A 121 8.41 3.97 -3.14
CA LEU A 121 8.96 5.34 -3.19
C LEU A 121 8.30 6.24 -2.15
N ALA A 122 6.97 6.19 -2.02
CA ALA A 122 6.25 6.97 -1.02
C ALA A 122 6.74 6.69 0.40
N THR A 123 6.91 5.42 0.78
CA THR A 123 7.43 5.05 2.11
C THR A 123 8.87 5.51 2.30
N PHE A 124 9.73 5.37 1.28
CA PHE A 124 11.13 5.82 1.38
C PHE A 124 11.20 7.31 1.74
N PHE A 125 10.49 8.15 0.99
CA PHE A 125 10.45 9.59 1.23
C PHE A 125 9.72 9.95 2.54
N ALA A 126 8.72 9.19 2.96
CA ALA A 126 8.11 9.36 4.28
C ALA A 126 9.11 9.11 5.41
N GLY A 127 9.93 8.07 5.31
CA GLY A 127 10.99 7.78 6.27
C GLY A 127 12.03 8.91 6.34
N LEU A 128 12.35 9.55 5.20
CA LEU A 128 13.20 10.74 5.16
C LEU A 128 12.53 11.97 5.79
N ALA A 129 11.20 12.09 5.70
CA ALA A 129 10.42 13.18 6.28
C ALA A 129 10.35 13.14 7.81
N ILE A 130 10.48 11.96 8.42
CA ILE A 130 10.42 11.76 9.87
C ILE A 130 11.72 12.22 10.52
N ASN A 131 11.62 13.18 11.47
CA ASN A 131 12.69 13.48 12.40
C ASN A 131 12.62 12.54 13.61
N ALA A 132 13.59 11.64 13.72
CA ALA A 132 13.55 10.52 14.66
C ALA A 132 14.19 10.86 16.00
N HIS A 133 13.40 11.41 16.92
CA HIS A 133 13.86 11.73 18.28
C HIS A 133 13.68 10.56 19.25
N SER A 134 12.60 9.78 19.11
CA SER A 134 12.31 8.64 19.99
C SER A 134 12.70 7.29 19.37
N LYS A 135 12.81 6.24 20.19
CA LYS A 135 13.04 4.86 19.71
C LYS A 135 11.94 4.40 18.73
N VAL A 136 10.68 4.78 19.00
CA VAL A 136 9.52 4.49 18.14
C VAL A 136 9.71 5.12 16.76
N ASP A 137 10.10 6.39 16.71
CA ASP A 137 10.29 7.11 15.45
C ASP A 137 11.47 6.54 14.64
N LYS A 138 12.54 6.09 15.33
CA LYS A 138 13.68 5.43 14.67
C LYS A 138 13.25 4.13 13.99
N TRP A 139 12.52 3.27 14.69
CA TRP A 139 12.01 2.02 14.11
C TRP A 139 11.06 2.28 12.94
N LEU A 140 10.11 3.19 13.11
CA LEU A 140 9.19 3.61 12.04
C LEU A 140 9.94 4.08 10.80
N LYS A 141 10.92 4.98 11.00
CA LYS A 141 11.77 5.51 9.95
C LYS A 141 12.52 4.39 9.21
N TYR A 142 13.13 3.45 9.93
CA TYR A 142 13.86 2.35 9.31
C TYR A 142 12.95 1.43 8.51
N LEU A 143 11.77 1.06 9.03
CA LEU A 143 10.80 0.26 8.29
C LEU A 143 10.37 0.96 6.99
N LEU A 144 10.05 2.25 7.06
CA LEU A 144 9.66 3.03 5.88
C LEU A 144 10.78 3.12 4.82
N ILE A 145 12.02 3.33 5.25
CA ILE A 145 13.19 3.40 4.35
C ILE A 145 13.51 2.03 3.74
N ILE A 146 13.51 0.95 4.54
CA ILE A 146 13.79 -0.41 4.08
C ILE A 146 12.74 -0.86 3.06
N HIS A 147 11.47 -0.55 3.30
CA HIS A 147 10.40 -0.82 2.33
C HIS A 147 10.67 -0.14 0.97
N GLY A 148 11.31 1.02 0.97
CA GLY A 148 11.74 1.72 -0.23
C GLY A 148 12.62 0.89 -1.17
N ALA A 149 13.41 -0.05 -0.64
CA ALA A 149 14.28 -0.90 -1.45
C ALA A 149 13.50 -1.81 -2.44
N PHE A 150 12.24 -2.11 -2.14
CA PHE A 150 11.38 -2.96 -2.97
C PHE A 150 10.85 -2.25 -4.23
N PHE A 151 11.11 -0.95 -4.38
CA PHE A 151 10.80 -0.22 -5.62
C PHE A 151 11.35 -0.94 -6.86
N ILE A 152 12.61 -1.36 -6.81
CA ILE A 152 13.28 -1.97 -7.97
C ILE A 152 12.62 -3.32 -8.32
N SER A 153 12.36 -4.17 -7.33
CA SER A 153 11.74 -5.46 -7.58
C SER A 153 10.31 -5.32 -8.11
N CYS A 154 9.49 -4.45 -7.49
CA CYS A 154 8.12 -4.21 -7.93
C CYS A 154 8.05 -3.60 -9.35
N LEU A 155 9.03 -2.79 -9.74
CA LEU A 155 9.07 -2.19 -11.07
C LEU A 155 9.58 -3.17 -12.14
N ILE A 156 10.67 -3.89 -11.88
CA ILE A 156 11.40 -4.64 -12.89
C ILE A 156 10.83 -6.05 -13.09
N MET A 157 10.44 -6.75 -12.02
CA MET A 157 9.92 -8.13 -12.14
C MET A 157 8.73 -8.29 -13.11
N PRO A 158 7.70 -7.40 -13.13
CA PRO A 158 6.63 -7.51 -14.12
C PRO A 158 7.11 -7.22 -15.55
N MET A 159 8.07 -6.32 -15.75
CA MET A 159 8.65 -6.04 -17.08
C MET A 159 9.42 -7.25 -17.65
N LEU A 160 9.91 -8.13 -16.78
CA LEU A 160 10.58 -9.38 -17.16
C LEU A 160 9.60 -10.54 -17.40
N GLY A 161 8.29 -10.36 -17.21
CA GLY A 161 7.28 -11.39 -17.46
C GLY A 161 7.39 -12.61 -16.53
N LEU A 162 7.87 -12.41 -15.30
CA LEU A 162 8.12 -13.50 -14.34
C LEU A 162 6.84 -14.09 -13.73
N PHE A 163 5.71 -13.37 -13.81
CA PHE A 163 4.44 -13.77 -13.21
C PHE A 163 3.55 -14.48 -14.23
N LYS A 164 3.05 -15.66 -13.87
CA LYS A 164 2.21 -16.52 -14.72
C LYS A 164 1.08 -17.14 -13.91
N ALA A 165 -0.08 -17.30 -14.55
CA ALA A 165 -1.28 -17.89 -13.95
C ALA A 165 -1.09 -19.33 -13.44
N ASP A 166 -0.16 -20.08 -14.02
CA ASP A 166 0.12 -21.47 -13.62
C ASP A 166 0.94 -21.59 -12.31
N SER A 167 1.30 -20.46 -11.69
CA SER A 167 2.00 -20.46 -10.41
C SER A 167 1.08 -20.88 -9.26
N PRO A 168 1.56 -21.65 -8.26
CA PRO A 168 0.73 -22.04 -7.13
C PRO A 168 0.20 -20.82 -6.37
N SER A 169 -1.12 -20.69 -6.26
CA SER A 169 -1.79 -19.53 -5.65
C SER A 169 -1.34 -19.25 -4.21
N TRP A 170 -1.00 -20.29 -3.45
CA TRP A 170 -0.51 -20.17 -2.06
C TRP A 170 0.77 -19.33 -1.94
N ILE A 171 1.61 -19.27 -2.99
CA ILE A 171 2.83 -18.45 -2.99
C ILE A 171 2.44 -16.97 -2.97
N GLY A 172 1.47 -16.58 -3.80
CA GLY A 172 0.94 -15.22 -3.83
C GLY A 172 0.33 -14.82 -2.49
N VAL A 173 -0.46 -15.72 -1.89
CA VAL A 173 -1.02 -15.53 -0.54
C VAL A 173 0.10 -15.32 0.48
N ALA A 174 1.10 -16.21 0.53
CA ALA A 174 2.20 -16.12 1.50
C ALA A 174 3.01 -14.81 1.38
N VAL A 175 3.28 -14.36 0.16
CA VAL A 175 3.98 -13.09 -0.09
C VAL A 175 3.14 -11.91 0.38
N LEU A 176 1.84 -11.89 0.09
CA LEU A 176 0.94 -10.82 0.50
C LEU A 176 0.71 -10.80 2.02
N GLU A 177 0.64 -11.96 2.67
CA GLU A 177 0.58 -12.09 4.13
C GLU A 177 1.86 -11.56 4.80
N PHE A 178 3.04 -11.85 4.24
CA PHE A 178 4.29 -11.26 4.70
C PHE A 178 4.24 -9.73 4.67
N TRP A 179 3.70 -9.15 3.59
CA TRP A 179 3.51 -7.70 3.50
C TRP A 179 2.52 -7.15 4.52
N CYS A 180 1.43 -7.86 4.79
CA CYS A 180 0.49 -7.48 5.84
C CYS A 180 1.18 -7.44 7.21
N LEU A 181 1.95 -8.47 7.54
CA LEU A 181 2.75 -8.52 8.77
C LEU A 181 3.78 -7.38 8.84
N TYR A 182 4.35 -6.97 7.70
CA TYR A 182 5.30 -5.86 7.63
C TYR A 182 4.63 -4.49 7.83
N PHE A 183 3.42 -4.27 7.30
CA PHE A 183 2.72 -2.99 7.37
C PHE A 183 1.88 -2.78 8.64
N CYS A 184 1.51 -3.86 9.34
CA CYS A 184 0.91 -3.77 10.68
C CYS A 184 1.74 -2.93 11.67
N PRO A 185 3.04 -3.22 11.92
CA PRO A 185 3.85 -2.41 12.83
C PRO A 185 4.05 -0.99 12.30
N ILE A 186 4.14 -0.78 10.98
CA ILE A 186 4.19 0.58 10.41
C ILE A 186 2.95 1.36 10.84
N SER A 187 1.74 0.80 10.71
CA SER A 187 0.50 1.48 11.08
C SER A 187 0.45 1.81 12.58
N ILE A 188 0.86 0.87 13.44
CA ILE A 188 0.90 1.08 14.90
C ILE A 188 1.92 2.15 15.27
N LEU A 189 3.14 2.07 14.74
CA LEU A 189 4.20 3.04 15.03
C LEU A 189 3.85 4.42 14.47
N SER A 190 3.19 4.50 13.31
CA SER A 190 2.67 5.75 12.72
C SER A 190 1.65 6.41 13.65
N PHE A 191 0.70 5.62 14.20
CA PHE A 191 -0.26 6.11 15.17
C PHE A 191 0.43 6.69 16.42
N LEU A 192 1.41 5.95 16.96
CA LEU A 192 2.19 6.39 18.12
C LEU A 192 3.00 7.66 17.81
N HIS A 193 3.59 7.75 16.61
CA HIS A 193 4.30 8.94 16.14
C HIS A 193 3.36 10.15 16.11
N PHE A 194 2.25 10.06 15.39
CA PHE A 194 1.30 11.18 15.29
C PHE A 194 0.71 11.56 16.63
N SER A 195 0.42 10.60 17.52
CA SER A 195 -0.11 10.90 18.86
C SER A 195 0.78 11.83 19.69
N LYS A 196 2.09 11.86 19.40
CA LYS A 196 3.10 12.69 20.07
C LYS A 196 3.40 13.99 19.34
N CYS A 197 2.93 14.17 18.10
CA CYS A 197 3.09 15.43 17.38
C CYS A 197 2.35 16.56 18.11
N LYS A 198 3.00 17.73 18.19
CA LYS A 198 2.41 18.97 18.68
C LYS A 198 1.72 19.68 17.51
N GLU A 199 0.61 20.35 17.81
CA GLU A 199 -0.12 21.22 16.87
C GLU A 199 0.40 22.65 16.96
#